data_AF-A0A5K0W8L7-F1
#
_entry.id   AF-A0A5K0W8L7-F1
#
_cell.length_a   1.000
_cell.length_b   1.000
_cell.length_c   1.000
_cell.angle_alpha   90.00
_cell.angle_beta   90.00
_cell.angle_gamma   90.00
#
_symmetry.space_group_name_H-M   'P 1'
#
loop_
_entity.id
_entity.type
_entity.pdbx_description
1 polymer ?
#
loop_
_entity_poly.entity_id
_entity_poly.type
_entity_poly.pdbx_seq_one_letter_code
_entity_poly.pdbx_strand_id
1 'polypeptide(L)' 'ELYKNNIQGTIPTEVGDLKSLVSLDLYNNNISGTIPPSLGKLKSLVFL' A
#
# COMPACT_ATOMS: atom_id res chain seq x y z
N GLU A 1 9.25 0.95 2.52
CA GLU A 1 9.48 0.39 1.17
C GLU A 1 9.44 -1.12 1.26
N LEU A 2 8.61 -1.76 0.44
CA LEU A 2 8.46 -3.22 0.40
C LEU A 2 8.69 -3.78 -1.01
N TYR A 3 9.32 -3.02 -1.89
CA TYR A 3 9.55 -3.42 -3.27
C TYR A 3 10.49 -4.64 -3.40
N LYS A 4 10.35 -5.41 -4.49
CA LYS A 4 11.19 -6.57 -4.83
C LYS A 4 11.23 -7.65 -3.75
N ASN A 5 10.05 -8.07 -3.27
CA ASN A 5 9.91 -9.21 -2.37
C ASN A 5 8.92 -10.24 -2.95
N ASN A 6 8.74 -11.36 -2.25
CA ASN A 6 7.75 -12.39 -2.60
C ASN A 6 6.45 -12.24 -1.79
N ILE A 7 6.08 -11.01 -1.42
CA ILE A 7 4.87 -10.77 -0.63
C ILE A 7 3.66 -11.13 -1.50
N GLN A 8 2.73 -11.89 -0.91
CA GLN A 8 1.54 -12.41 -1.56
C GLN A 8 0.28 -11.97 -0.81
N GLY A 9 -0.88 -12.10 -1.46
CA GLY A 9 -2.18 -11.74 -0.88
C GLY A 9 -2.67 -10.37 -1.33
N THR A 10 -3.51 -9.71 -0.53
CA THR A 10 -4.12 -8.41 -0.86
C THR A 10 -3.53 -7.30 0.02
N ILE A 11 -3.69 -6.04 -0.41
CA ILE A 11 -3.35 -4.89 0.44
C ILE A 11 -4.37 -4.82 1.59
N PRO A 12 -3.95 -4.86 2.87
CA PRO A 12 -4.87 -4.76 4.00
C PRO A 12 -5.55 -3.39 4.07
N THR A 13 -6.80 -3.33 4.52
CA THR A 13 -7.55 -2.07 4.67
C THR A 13 -6.92 -1.11 5.67
N GLU A 14 -6.20 -1.65 6.65
CA GLU A 14 -5.54 -0.98 7.77
C GLU A 14 -4.38 -0.10 7.30
N VAL A 15 -3.83 -0.36 6.09
CA VAL A 15 -2.83 0.53 5.48
C VAL A 15 -3.37 1.95 5.35
N GLY A 16 -4.68 2.12 5.12
CA GLY A 16 -5.34 3.43 5.07
C GLY A 16 -5.36 4.21 6.39
N ASP A 17 -4.98 3.59 7.51
CA ASP A 17 -4.92 4.24 8.81
C ASP A 17 -3.54 4.84 9.13
N LEU A 18 -2.54 4.60 8.29
CA LEU A 18 -1.20 5.18 8.37
C LEU A 18 -1.19 6.66 7.91
N LYS A 19 -1.77 7.58 8.68
CA LYS A 19 -1.98 8.98 8.28
C LYS A 19 -0.71 9.76 7.94
N SER A 20 0.43 9.33 8.49
CA SER A 20 1.75 9.92 8.24
C SER A 20 2.53 9.20 7.12
N LEU A 21 1.92 8.24 6.42
CA LEU A 21 2.58 7.55 5.31
C LEU A 21 2.78 8.50 4.14
N VAL A 22 4.04 8.66 3.71
CA VAL A 22 4.46 9.58 2.63
C VAL A 22 4.73 8.84 1.33
N SER A 23 5.25 7.61 1.41
CA SER A 23 5.57 6.77 0.27
C SER A 23 5.14 5.32 0.53
N LEU A 24 4.49 4.70 -0.45
CA LEU A 24 4.09 3.30 -0.42
C LEU A 24 4.57 2.61 -1.71
N ASP A 25 5.76 2.01 -1.67
CA ASP A 25 6.26 1.22 -2.79
C ASP A 25 6.03 -0.28 -2.55
N LEU A 26 5.19 -0.87 -3.41
CA LEU A 26 4.84 -2.29 -3.45
C LEU A 26 5.30 -2.99 -4.74
N TYR A 27 6.08 -2.31 -5.58
CA TYR A 27 6.52 -2.83 -6.88
C TYR A 27 7.28 -4.16 -6.76
N ASN A 28 7.12 -5.02 -7.78
CA ASN A 28 7.77 -6.33 -7.85
C ASN A 28 7.49 -7.20 -6.60
N ASN A 29 6.21 -7.38 -6.31
CA ASN A 29 5.66 -8.37 -5.38
C ASN A 29 4.55 -9.18 -6.08
N ASN A 30 4.04 -10.21 -5.41
CA ASN A 30 2.93 -11.04 -5.86
C ASN A 30 1.60 -10.66 -5.19
N ILE A 31 1.40 -9.36 -4.96
CA ILE A 31 0.15 -8.82 -4.41
C ILE A 31 -0.94 -8.86 -5.50
N SER A 32 -2.15 -9.26 -5.12
CA SER A 32 -3.30 -9.43 -6.00
C SER A 32 -4.57 -8.89 -5.32
N GLY A 33 -5.72 -9.00 -6.00
CA GLY A 33 -6.99 -8.48 -5.50
C GLY A 33 -7.21 -7.01 -5.82
N THR A 34 -8.10 -6.35 -5.08
CA THR A 34 -8.50 -4.96 -5.33
C THR A 34 -7.67 -3.98 -4.50
N ILE A 35 -7.48 -2.77 -5.03
CA ILE A 35 -6.90 -1.66 -4.27
C ILE A 35 -7.93 -1.21 -3.23
N PRO A 36 -7.61 -1.23 -1.92
CA PRO A 36 -8.55 -0.81 -0.88
C PRO A 36 -8.91 0.67 -1.01
N PRO A 37 -10.21 1.04 -1.00
CA PRO A 37 -10.62 2.45 -0.98
C PRO A 37 -10.08 3.22 0.23
N SER A 38 -9.71 2.51 1.31
CA SER A 38 -9.11 3.11 2.50
C SER A 38 -7.78 3.81 2.22
N LEU A 39 -7.06 3.48 1.13
CA LEU A 39 -5.86 4.22 0.72
C LEU A 39 -6.17 5.70 0.41
N GLY A 40 -7.40 6.05 0.02
CA GLY A 40 -7.83 7.44 -0.15
C GLY A 40 -7.84 8.27 1.15
N LYS A 41 -7.69 7.63 2.31
CA LYS A 41 -7.52 8.29 3.62
C LYS A 41 -6.09 8.79 3.85
N LEU A 42 -5.11 8.37 3.04
CA LEU A 42 -3.70 8.70 3.20
C LEU A 42 -3.40 10.11 2.67
N LYS A 43 -3.67 11.13 3.49
CA LYS A 43 -3.54 12.54 3.10
C LYS A 43 -2.10 13.01 2.90
N SER A 44 -1.14 12.33 3.51
CA SER A 44 0.29 12.65 3.41
C SER A 44 1.00 11.88 2.29
N LEU A 45 0.31 10.97 1.60
CA LEU A 45 0.90 10.13 0.57
C LEU A 45 1.17 10.95 -0.69
N VAL A 46 2.42 10.91 -1.13
CA VAL A 46 2.88 11.64 -2.32
C VAL A 46 3.45 10.70 -3.38
N PHE A 47 3.88 9.49 -2.98
CA PHE A 47 4.38 8.46 -3.88
C PHE A 47 3.68 7.13 -3.61
N LEU A 48 3.20 6.48 -4.67
CA LEU A 48 2.54 5.18 -4.67
C LEU A 48 3.07 4.33 -5.83
#